data_AF-A0A0T7DDS7-F1
#
_entry.id   AF-A0A0T7DDS7-F1
#
_cell.length_a   1.000
_cell.length_b   1.000
_cell.length_c   1.000
_cell.angle_alpha   90.00
_cell.angle_beta   90.00
_cell.angle_gamma   90.00
#
_symmetry.space_group_name_H-M   'P 1'
#
loop_
_entity.id
_entity.type
_entity.pdbx_description
1 polymer ?
#
loop_
_entity_poly.entity_id
_entity_poly.type
_entity_poly.pdbx_seq_one_letter_code
_entity_poly.pdbx_strand_id
1 'polypeptide(L)'
;MLNEQKCEACSIDAIALSKDEQQSLLLELSDWQIMERDGIPQLEKVFKFKNYKQAWAFSNKVSELAEEEFHHPSILLEWGKVTVTWWSHSIKGLHKNDFICASRCDVFAVSE
;
A
#
# COMPACT_ATOMS: atom_id res chain seq x y z
N MET A 1 -8.98 5.29 -12.57
CA MET A 1 -7.63 5.02 -12.03
C MET A 1 -7.74 4.18 -10.76
N LEU A 2 -6.71 3.44 -10.33
CA LEU A 2 -6.81 2.58 -9.13
C LEU A 2 -7.23 3.34 -7.87
N ASN A 3 -6.71 4.55 -7.67
CA ASN A 3 -7.03 5.43 -6.55
C ASN A 3 -8.52 5.85 -6.45
N GLU A 4 -9.30 5.71 -7.52
CA GLU A 4 -10.74 6.03 -7.56
C GLU A 4 -11.63 4.82 -7.25
N GLN A 5 -11.05 3.61 -7.20
CA GLN A 5 -11.79 2.40 -6.86
C GLN A 5 -11.97 2.31 -5.34
N LYS A 6 -13.08 1.69 -4.91
CA LYS A 6 -13.35 1.43 -3.50
C LYS A 6 -12.70 0.11 -3.08
N CYS A 7 -12.17 0.03 -1.85
CA CYS A 7 -11.81 -1.27 -1.30
C CYS A 7 -13.08 -2.08 -1.05
N GLU A 8 -12.95 -3.38 -1.23
CA GLU A 8 -13.98 -4.35 -0.87
C GLU A 8 -13.57 -4.98 0.46
N ALA A 9 -14.48 -5.11 1.42
CA ALA A 9 -14.16 -5.79 2.67
C ALA A 9 -13.60 -7.18 2.36
N CYS A 10 -12.39 -7.48 2.84
CA CYS A 10 -11.79 -8.81 2.66
C CYS A 10 -12.69 -9.82 3.38
N SER A 11 -13.51 -10.54 2.61
CA SER A 11 -14.33 -11.63 3.14
C SER A 11 -13.45 -12.84 3.44
N ILE A 12 -13.99 -13.81 4.17
CA ILE A 12 -13.33 -15.10 4.43
C ILE A 12 -13.00 -15.81 3.10
N ASP A 13 -13.74 -15.52 2.04
CA ASP A 13 -13.58 -16.10 0.71
C ASP A 13 -12.70 -15.27 -0.22
N ALA A 14 -12.06 -14.20 0.28
CA ALA A 14 -11.16 -13.39 -0.53
C ALA A 14 -10.02 -14.25 -1.11
N ILE A 15 -9.76 -14.09 -2.40
CA ILE A 15 -8.75 -14.87 -3.13
C ILE A 15 -7.55 -13.97 -3.38
N ALA A 16 -6.36 -14.51 -3.12
CA ALA A 16 -5.12 -13.82 -3.48
C ALA A 16 -5.00 -13.70 -5.00
N LEU A 17 -4.55 -12.55 -5.47
CA LEU A 17 -4.28 -12.30 -6.88
C LEU A 17 -3.22 -13.28 -7.41
N SER A 18 -3.41 -13.73 -8.64
CA SER A 18 -2.38 -14.47 -9.37
C SER A 18 -1.17 -13.58 -9.68
N LYS A 19 -0.03 -14.19 -10.03
CA LYS A 19 1.19 -13.45 -10.38
C LYS A 19 0.99 -12.50 -11.56
N ASP A 20 0.20 -12.92 -12.56
CA ASP A 20 -0.06 -12.11 -13.76
C ASP A 20 -0.95 -10.89 -13.42
N GLU A 21 -1.94 -11.06 -12.55
CA GLU A 21 -2.78 -9.95 -12.06
C GLU A 21 -1.97 -8.98 -11.22
N GLN A 22 -1.13 -9.49 -10.30
CA GLN A 22 -0.22 -8.68 -9.50
C GLN A 22 0.70 -7.84 -10.40
N GLN A 23 1.31 -8.46 -11.42
CA GLN A 23 2.21 -7.76 -12.34
C GLN A 23 1.47 -6.70 -13.16
N SER A 24 0.24 -7.00 -13.59
CA SER A 24 -0.58 -6.06 -14.36
C SER A 24 -0.92 -4.81 -13.54
N LEU A 25 -1.35 -4.99 -12.29
CA LEU A 25 -1.66 -3.88 -11.39
C LEU A 25 -0.41 -3.11 -10.95
N LEU A 26 0.74 -3.79 -10.80
CA LEU A 26 2.00 -3.14 -10.46
C LEU A 26 2.43 -2.11 -11.52
N LEU A 27 2.10 -2.33 -12.78
CA LEU A 27 2.39 -1.37 -13.87
C LEU A 27 1.61 -0.07 -13.76
N GLU A 28 0.51 -0.05 -13.00
CA GLU A 28 -0.26 1.18 -12.72
C GLU A 28 0.32 1.98 -11.55
N LEU A 29 1.31 1.44 -10.84
CA LEU A 29 1.94 2.04 -9.68
C LEU A 29 3.36 2.51 -9.99
N SER A 30 3.77 3.65 -9.41
CA SER A 30 5.11 4.18 -9.63
C SER A 30 6.04 3.78 -8.50
N ASP A 31 7.17 3.13 -8.81
CA ASP A 31 8.23 2.74 -7.85
C ASP A 31 7.79 1.80 -6.71
N TRP A 32 6.61 1.19 -6.81
CA TRP A 32 6.19 0.10 -5.93
C TRP A 32 6.86 -1.21 -6.35
N GLN A 33 7.14 -2.07 -5.37
CA GLN A 33 7.77 -3.36 -5.58
C GLN A 33 7.03 -4.45 -4.84
N ILE A 34 6.98 -5.66 -5.42
CA ILE A 34 6.49 -6.84 -4.71
C ILE A 34 7.70 -7.52 -4.06
N MET A 35 7.71 -7.52 -2.73
CA MET A 35 8.74 -8.12 -1.89
C MET A 35 8.18 -9.39 -1.25
N GLU A 36 8.92 -10.49 -1.34
CA GLU A 36 8.54 -11.74 -0.68
C GLU A 36 9.17 -11.81 0.72
N ARG A 37 8.34 -12.02 1.74
CA ARG A 37 8.78 -12.21 3.13
C ARG A 37 8.08 -13.43 3.71
N ASP A 38 8.86 -14.41 4.16
CA ASP A 38 8.34 -15.68 4.69
C ASP A 38 7.35 -16.40 3.73
N GLY A 39 7.59 -16.29 2.42
CA GLY A 39 6.74 -16.84 1.37
C GLY A 39 5.45 -16.04 1.10
N ILE A 40 5.30 -14.86 1.70
CA ILE A 40 4.15 -13.97 1.52
C ILE A 40 4.57 -12.78 0.64
N PRO A 41 3.94 -12.57 -0.53
CA PRO A 41 4.17 -11.38 -1.32
C PRO A 41 3.55 -10.15 -0.65
N GLN A 42 4.31 -9.06 -0.61
CA GLN A 42 3.92 -7.78 0.00
C GLN A 42 4.28 -6.63 -0.94
N LEU A 43 3.40 -5.65 -1.06
CA LEU A 43 3.58 -4.50 -1.94
C LEU A 43 4.21 -3.36 -1.15
N GLU A 44 5.39 -2.91 -1.53
CA GLU A 44 6.20 -1.98 -0.75
C GLU A 44 6.72 -0.80 -1.57
N LYS A 45 6.77 0.38 -0.93
CA LYS A 45 7.46 1.56 -1.45
C LYS A 45 8.07 2.41 -0.34
N VAL A 46 9.21 3.02 -0.65
CA VAL A 46 9.87 4.02 0.20
C VAL A 46 9.59 5.43 -0.34
N PHE A 47 8.81 6.20 0.40
CA PHE A 47 8.57 7.62 0.14
C PHE A 47 9.65 8.45 0.83
N LYS A 48 10.22 9.45 0.13
CA LYS A 48 11.30 10.30 0.65
C LYS A 48 10.82 11.73 0.86
N PHE A 49 11.26 12.35 1.95
CA PHE A 49 10.87 13.68 2.40
C PHE A 49 12.08 14.47 2.90
N LYS A 50 11.96 15.80 3.02
CA LYS A 50 13.11 16.65 3.43
C LYS A 50 13.42 16.54 4.92
N ASN A 51 12.46 16.15 5.74
CA ASN A 51 12.59 16.06 7.20
C ASN A 51 11.54 15.11 7.80
N TYR A 52 11.67 14.85 9.10
CA TYR A 52 10.75 13.97 9.84
C TYR A 52 9.32 14.52 9.92
N LYS A 53 9.12 15.85 9.95
CA LYS A 53 7.78 16.44 10.06
C LYS A 53 6.94 16.15 8.81
N GLN A 54 7.53 16.24 7.63
CA GLN A 54 6.87 15.90 6.36
C GLN A 54 6.59 14.39 6.26
N ALA A 55 7.58 13.56 6.61
CA ALA A 55 7.39 12.11 6.67
C ALA A 55 6.26 11.72 7.62
N TRP A 56 6.20 12.35 8.81
CA TRP A 56 5.13 12.13 9.77
C TRP A 56 3.76 12.57 9.23
N ALA A 57 3.66 13.75 8.62
CA ALA A 57 2.41 14.23 8.02
C ALA A 57 1.88 13.28 6.94
N PHE A 58 2.77 12.75 6.08
CA PHE A 58 2.42 11.72 5.12
C PHE A 58 1.95 10.43 5.81
N SER A 59 2.67 9.96 6.84
CA SER A 59 2.28 8.74 7.57
C SER A 59 0.89 8.86 8.20
N ASN A 60 0.49 10.04 8.68
CA ASN A 60 -0.86 10.26 9.20
C ASN A 60 -1.92 10.09 8.11
N LYS A 61 -1.71 10.63 6.90
CA LYS A 61 -2.64 10.45 5.76
C LYS A 61 -2.80 8.98 5.39
N VAL A 62 -1.71 8.21 5.42
CA VAL A 62 -1.75 6.76 5.15
C VAL A 62 -2.51 6.03 6.25
N SER A 63 -2.33 6.41 7.53
CA SER A 63 -3.08 5.83 8.65
C SER A 63 -4.58 6.16 8.60
N GLU A 64 -4.94 7.39 8.23
CA GLU A 64 -6.33 7.80 8.04
C GLU A 64 -6.99 6.97 6.92
N LEU A 65 -6.32 6.84 5.78
CA LEU A 65 -6.76 5.96 4.68
C LEU A 65 -6.95 4.51 5.14
N ALA A 66 -6.03 3.98 5.94
CA ALA A 66 -6.09 2.61 6.42
C ALA A 66 -7.34 2.34 7.28
N GLU A 67 -7.70 3.28 8.15
CA GLU A 67 -8.91 3.19 8.96
C GLU A 67 -10.19 3.35 8.11
N GLU A 68 -10.20 4.29 7.17
CA GLU A 68 -11.34 4.51 6.27
C GLU A 68 -11.66 3.28 5.42
N GLU A 69 -10.65 2.61 4.90
CA GLU A 69 -10.80 1.41 4.07
C GLU A 69 -10.84 0.11 4.87
N PHE A 70 -10.66 0.19 6.19
CA PHE A 70 -10.53 -0.97 7.09
C PHE A 70 -9.51 -2.00 6.58
N HIS A 71 -8.37 -1.49 6.11
CA HIS A 71 -7.28 -2.27 5.52
C HIS A 71 -5.97 -1.63 5.97
N HIS A 72 -5.14 -2.37 6.70
CA HIS A 72 -4.02 -1.79 7.46
C HIS A 72 -2.65 -2.18 6.87
N PRO A 73 -1.76 -1.22 6.58
CA PRO A 73 -0.39 -1.49 6.15
C PRO A 73 0.54 -1.63 7.35
N SER A 74 1.76 -2.10 7.09
CA SER A 74 2.90 -1.69 7.91
C SER A 74 3.42 -0.32 7.46
N ILE A 75 3.71 0.54 8.43
CA ILE A 75 4.30 1.85 8.23
C ILE A 75 5.57 1.95 9.07
N LEU A 76 6.71 2.14 8.41
CA LEU A 76 7.97 2.49 9.06
C LEU A 76 8.29 3.95 8.80
N LEU A 77 8.13 4.77 9.84
CA LEU A 77 8.45 6.20 9.84
C LEU A 77 9.88 6.43 10.35
N GLU A 78 10.71 7.07 9.53
CA GLU A 78 12.10 7.40 9.84
C GLU A 78 12.42 8.84 9.40
N TRP A 79 13.60 9.37 9.76
CA TRP A 79 14.01 10.71 9.32
C TRP A 79 14.06 10.82 7.79
N GLY A 80 13.18 11.65 7.23
CA GLY A 80 13.14 11.93 5.79
C GLY A 80 12.64 10.77 4.92
N LYS A 81 12.02 9.73 5.49
CA LYS A 81 11.39 8.67 4.70
C LYS A 81 10.26 7.95 5.44
N VAL A 82 9.32 7.41 4.66
CA VAL A 82 8.30 6.47 5.14
C VAL A 82 8.30 5.26 4.22
N THR A 83 8.50 4.07 4.78
CA THR A 83 8.27 2.82 4.06
C THR A 83 6.85 2.37 4.34
N VAL A 84 6.08 2.14 3.28
CA VAL A 84 4.70 1.65 3.37
C VAL A 84 4.65 0.27 2.72
N THR A 85 4.08 -0.69 3.43
CA THR A 85 4.00 -2.09 2.99
C THR A 85 2.56 -2.59 3.15
N TRP A 86 1.93 -2.94 2.04
CA TRP A 86 0.54 -3.44 1.95
C TRP A 86 0.51 -4.94 1.67
N TRP A 87 -0.31 -5.68 2.41
CA TRP A 87 -0.71 -7.05 2.09
C TRP A 87 -1.95 -7.45 2.88
N SER A 88 -2.75 -8.36 2.34
CA SER A 88 -3.88 -8.95 3.04
C SER A 88 -3.44 -10.09 3.96
N HIS A 89 -3.50 -9.86 5.28
CA HIS A 89 -3.07 -10.83 6.30
C HIS A 89 -3.87 -12.14 6.27
N SER A 90 -5.18 -12.06 6.05
CA SER A 90 -6.10 -13.21 6.08
C SER A 90 -5.79 -14.24 5.00
N ILE A 91 -5.37 -13.79 3.82
CA ILE A 91 -5.10 -14.64 2.65
C ILE A 91 -3.60 -14.90 2.45
N LYS A 92 -2.75 -14.33 3.31
CA LYS A 92 -1.28 -14.43 3.21
C LYS A 92 -0.76 -14.09 1.80
N GLY A 93 -1.25 -12.99 1.24
CA GLY A 93 -0.87 -12.57 -0.11
C GLY A 93 -1.43 -11.20 -0.46
N LEU A 94 -1.44 -10.89 -1.76
CA LEU A 94 -1.91 -9.62 -2.28
C LEU A 94 -3.35 -9.73 -2.76
N HIS A 95 -4.18 -8.81 -2.29
CA HIS A 95 -5.52 -8.55 -2.78
C HIS A 95 -5.54 -7.25 -3.59
N LYS A 96 -6.59 -7.02 -4.38
CA LYS A 96 -6.76 -5.78 -5.14
C LYS A 96 -6.73 -4.52 -4.27
N ASN A 97 -7.22 -4.61 -3.03
CA ASN A 97 -7.20 -3.50 -2.07
C ASN A 97 -5.79 -2.99 -1.77
N ASP A 98 -4.79 -3.87 -1.76
CA ASP A 98 -3.40 -3.49 -1.52
C ASP A 98 -2.92 -2.51 -2.60
N PHE A 99 -3.28 -2.77 -3.86
CA PHE A 99 -2.95 -1.92 -5.00
C PHE A 99 -3.77 -0.63 -5.03
N ILE A 100 -5.05 -0.67 -4.63
CA ILE A 100 -5.89 0.53 -4.49
C ILE A 100 -5.29 1.47 -3.44
N CYS A 101 -4.96 0.94 -2.25
CA CYS A 101 -4.38 1.74 -1.17
C CYS A 101 -2.98 2.27 -1.53
N ALA A 102 -2.15 1.45 -2.17
CA ALA A 102 -0.85 1.87 -2.70
C ALA A 102 -0.97 3.04 -3.69
N SER A 103 -1.93 2.97 -4.62
CA SER A 103 -2.19 4.05 -5.59
C SER A 103 -2.62 5.35 -4.90
N ARG A 104 -3.40 5.28 -3.83
CA ARG A 104 -3.80 6.48 -3.05
C ARG A 104 -2.63 7.09 -2.28
N CYS A 105 -1.71 6.26 -1.78
CA CYS A 105 -0.48 6.74 -1.16
C CYS A 105 0.36 7.57 -2.15
N ASP A 106 0.41 7.19 -3.43
CA ASP A 106 1.10 7.98 -4.47
C ASP A 106 0.49 9.38 -4.63
N VAL A 107 -0.84 9.49 -4.58
CA VAL A 107 -1.55 10.79 -4.64
C VAL A 107 -1.18 11.68 -3.46
N PHE A 108 -1.10 11.11 -2.25
CA PHE A 108 -0.73 11.86 -1.05
C PHE A 108 0.70 12.40 -1.12
N ALA A 109 1.61 11.66 -1.74
CA ALA A 109 3.03 12.02 -1.84
C ALA A 109 3.32 13.15 -2.85
N VAL A 110 2.48 13.32 -3.88
CA VAL A 110 2.61 14.42 -4.87
C VAL A 110 2.16 15.77 -4.29
N SER A 111 1.45 15.76 -3.17
CA SER A 111 0.79 16.93 -2.60
C SER A 111 1.70 17.80 -1.69
N GLU A 112 3.02 17.61 -1.66
CA GLU A 112 3.98 18.33 -0.77
C GLU A 112 5.29 18.79 -1.43
#